data_AF-A0A5Q2MXC7-F1
#
_entry.id   AF-A0A5Q2MXC7-F1
#
_cell.length_a   1.000
_cell.length_b   1.000
_cell.length_c   1.000
_cell.angle_alpha   90.00
_cell.angle_beta   90.00
_cell.angle_gamma   90.00
#
_symmetry.space_group_name_H-M   'P 1'
#
loop_
_entity.id
_entity.type
_entity.pdbx_description
1 polymer ?
#
loop_
_entity_poly.entity_id
_entity_poly.type
_entity_poly.pdbx_seq_one_letter_code
_entity_poly.pdbx_strand_id
1 'polypeptide(L)'
;MEVGFWAVAFDLVLDPVAYAREFWIWHDQGIYYGIPLQNFVGWFVIAMVLSYLFPIRTVPYEVRMKALRMYQMVLLFFGLLAFREDMTALLLLALFIAALAEGWVRRDRSFQKPLV
;
A
#
# COMPACT_ATOMS: atom_id res chain seq x y z
N MET A 1 7.09 -10.74 -6.00
CA MET A 1 5.70 -10.42 -6.39
C MET A 1 4.90 -9.75 -5.28
N GLU A 2 4.93 -10.27 -4.04
CA GLU A 2 4.20 -9.69 -2.89
C GLU A 2 4.37 -8.16 -2.74
N VAL A 3 5.60 -7.66 -2.85
CA VAL A 3 5.91 -6.21 -2.74
C VAL A 3 5.14 -5.38 -3.77
N GLY A 4 4.93 -5.90 -4.98
CA GLY A 4 4.14 -5.23 -6.02
C GLY A 4 2.67 -5.09 -5.63
N PHE A 5 2.07 -6.11 -5.01
CA PHE A 5 0.69 -6.02 -4.53
C PHE A 5 0.54 -4.99 -3.39
N TRP A 6 1.50 -4.93 -2.46
CA TRP A 6 1.47 -3.92 -1.40
C TRP A 6 1.69 -2.50 -1.93
N ALA A 7 2.52 -2.33 -2.97
CA ALA A 7 2.68 -1.05 -3.64
C ALA A 7 1.35 -0.58 -4.27
N VAL A 8 0.68 -1.45 -5.03
CA VAL A 8 -0.63 -1.11 -5.61
C VAL A 8 -1.69 -0.86 -4.54
N ALA A 9 -1.75 -1.69 -3.49
CA ALA A 9 -2.71 -1.50 -2.40
C ALA A 9 -2.57 -0.12 -1.74
N PHE A 10 -1.34 0.34 -1.54
CA PHE A 10 -1.06 1.68 -1.04
C PHE A 10 -1.49 2.77 -2.02
N ASP A 11 -1.16 2.59 -3.30
CA ASP A 11 -1.43 3.53 -4.37
C ASP A 11 -2.93 3.73 -4.63
N LEU A 12 -3.74 2.68 -4.46
CA LEU A 12 -5.21 2.77 -4.52
C LEU A 12 -5.81 3.78 -3.53
N VAL A 13 -5.13 4.12 -2.44
CA VAL A 13 -5.58 5.17 -1.51
C VAL A 13 -4.86 6.49 -1.75
N LEU A 14 -3.53 6.45 -1.94
CA LEU A 14 -2.72 7.65 -2.07
C LEU A 14 -3.08 8.46 -3.32
N ASP A 15 -3.15 7.81 -4.48
CA ASP A 15 -3.21 8.50 -5.75
C ASP A 15 -4.54 9.21 -6.03
N PRO A 16 -5.72 8.66 -5.66
CA PRO A 16 -6.97 9.44 -5.69
C PRO A 16 -6.90 10.74 -4.88
N VAL A 17 -6.28 10.70 -3.71
CA VAL A 17 -6.15 11.87 -2.84
C VAL A 17 -5.16 12.86 -3.43
N ALA A 18 -4.04 12.36 -3.96
CA ALA A 18 -3.02 13.19 -4.59
C ALA A 18 -3.55 13.85 -5.87
N TYR A 19 -4.41 13.19 -6.64
CA TYR A 19 -5.10 13.79 -7.77
C TYR A 19 -6.13 14.84 -7.32
N ALA A 20 -6.98 14.54 -6.32
CA ALA A 20 -7.96 15.49 -5.80
C ALA A 20 -7.34 16.76 -5.21
N ARG A 21 -6.13 16.63 -4.63
CA ARG A 21 -5.35 17.73 -4.05
C ARG A 21 -4.43 18.42 -5.06
N GLU A 22 -4.52 18.08 -6.35
CA GLU A 22 -3.69 18.61 -7.43
C GLU A 22 -2.17 18.41 -7.23
N PHE A 23 -1.76 17.41 -6.44
CA PHE A 23 -0.36 17.00 -6.37
C PHE A 23 0.07 16.33 -7.67
N TRP A 24 -0.85 15.60 -8.29
CA TRP A 24 -0.72 15.03 -9.63
C TRP A 24 -1.74 15.65 -10.56
N ILE A 25 -1.31 15.95 -11.77
CA ILE A 25 -2.19 16.39 -12.85
C ILE A 25 -2.11 15.33 -13.93
N TRP A 26 -3.20 14.61 -14.14
CA TRP A 26 -3.32 13.61 -15.19
C TRP A 26 -4.01 14.23 -16.41
N HIS A 27 -3.40 14.10 -17.58
CA HIS A 27 -3.98 14.59 -18.83
C HIS A 27 -5.02 13.62 -19.40
N ASP A 28 -4.77 12.32 -19.26
CA ASP A 28 -5.70 11.27 -19.66
C ASP A 28 -6.58 10.88 -18.47
N GLN A 29 -7.90 10.85 -18.66
CA GLN A 29 -8.81 10.42 -17.60
C GLN A 29 -8.79 8.90 -17.47
N GLY A 30 -8.34 8.41 -16.32
CA GLY A 30 -8.45 7.00 -15.97
C GLY A 30 -9.75 6.66 -15.22
N ILE A 31 -10.08 5.37 -15.22
CA ILE A 31 -11.36 4.87 -14.67
C ILE A 31 -11.44 4.90 -13.14
N TYR A 32 -10.30 4.93 -12.45
CA TYR A 32 -10.24 4.88 -10.99
C TYR A 32 -9.94 6.26 -10.45
N TYR A 33 -10.96 7.00 -10.00
CA TYR A 33 -10.84 8.37 -9.49
C TYR A 33 -10.14 9.36 -10.45
N GLY A 34 -10.08 9.07 -11.75
CA GLY A 34 -9.36 9.87 -12.74
C GLY A 34 -7.92 9.41 -13.01
N ILE A 35 -7.41 8.40 -12.29
CA ILE A 35 -6.02 7.93 -12.39
C ILE A 35 -5.88 6.87 -13.48
N PRO A 36 -4.95 7.04 -14.44
CA PRO A 36 -4.68 6.06 -15.49
C PRO A 36 -4.28 4.69 -14.94
N LEU A 37 -4.83 3.61 -15.50
CA LEU A 37 -4.52 2.25 -15.06
C LEU A 37 -3.03 1.90 -15.22
N GLN A 38 -2.36 2.55 -16.18
CA GLN A 38 -0.94 2.39 -16.43
C GLN A 38 -0.09 2.76 -15.21
N ASN A 39 -0.56 3.69 -14.35
CA ASN A 39 0.14 4.06 -13.13
C ASN A 39 0.20 2.89 -12.13
N PHE A 40 -0.95 2.28 -11.82
CA PHE A 40 -1.01 1.13 -10.92
C PHE A 40 -0.22 -0.07 -11.45
N VAL A 41 -0.30 -0.34 -12.77
CA VAL A 41 0.49 -1.40 -13.41
C VAL A 41 1.98 -1.07 -13.33
N GLY A 42 2.36 0.19 -13.54
CA GLY A 42 3.73 0.68 -13.40
C GLY A 42 4.28 0.43 -12.00
N TRP A 43 3.56 0.85 -10.96
CA TRP A 43 3.97 0.63 -9.57
C TRP A 43 4.04 -0.85 -9.21
N PHE A 44 3.10 -1.69 -9.69
CA PHE A 44 3.17 -3.13 -9.53
C PHE A 44 4.48 -3.70 -10.11
N VAL A 45 4.76 -3.40 -11.39
CA VAL A 45 5.91 -3.95 -12.10
C VAL A 45 7.22 -3.45 -11.51
N ILE A 46 7.35 -2.15 -11.25
CA ILE A 46 8.56 -1.56 -10.69
C ILE A 46 8.84 -2.14 -9.32
N ALA A 47 7.88 -2.12 -8.40
CA ALA A 47 8.07 -2.64 -7.05
C ALA A 47 8.37 -4.15 -7.05
N MET A 48 7.71 -4.91 -7.93
CA MET A 48 8.01 -6.32 -8.12
C MET A 48 9.45 -6.54 -8.63
N VAL A 49 9.85 -5.87 -9.71
CA VAL A 49 11.18 -6.03 -10.32
C VAL A 49 12.26 -5.62 -9.34
N LEU A 50 12.11 -4.46 -8.69
CA LEU A 50 13.05 -4.00 -7.68
C LEU A 50 13.16 -5.00 -6.52
N SER A 51 12.06 -5.62 -6.09
CA SER A 51 12.10 -6.64 -5.03
C SER A 51 12.95 -7.87 -5.41
N TYR A 52 13.07 -8.21 -6.70
CA TYR A 52 13.91 -9.31 -7.17
C TYR A 52 15.40 -8.97 -7.24
N LEU A 53 15.76 -7.68 -7.26
CA LEU A 53 17.15 -7.24 -7.25
C LEU A 53 17.80 -7.38 -5.86
N PHE A 54 16.99 -7.50 -4.81
CA PHE A 54 17.50 -7.68 -3.45
C PHE A 54 17.50 -9.15 -3.04
N PRO A 55 18.57 -9.61 -2.33
CA PRO A 55 18.61 -10.98 -1.85
C PRO A 55 17.53 -11.21 -0.80
N ILE A 56 16.91 -12.39 -0.86
CA ILE A 56 15.95 -12.83 0.16
C ILE A 56 16.70 -12.95 1.49
N ARG A 57 16.28 -12.15 2.48
CA ARG A 57 16.82 -12.19 3.83
C ARG A 57 15.69 -12.38 4.83
N THR A 58 15.98 -13.12 5.90
CA THR A 58 15.10 -13.16 7.07
C THR A 58 15.16 -11.80 7.76
N VAL A 59 14.02 -11.11 7.78
CA VAL A 59 13.88 -9.82 8.46
C VAL A 59 13.36 -10.10 9.87
N PRO A 60 14.02 -9.58 10.93
CA PRO A 60 13.52 -9.72 12.29
C PRO A 60 12.10 -9.18 12.41
N TYR A 61 11.26 -9.86 13.19
CA TYR A 61 9.85 -9.48 13.37
C TYR A 61 9.67 -8.03 13.82
N GLU A 62 10.55 -7.53 14.68
CA GLU A 62 10.53 -6.13 15.15
C GLU A 62 10.71 -5.12 14.01
N VAL A 63 11.62 -5.40 13.08
CA VAL A 63 11.87 -4.53 11.91
C VAL A 63 10.66 -4.56 10.98
N ARG A 64 10.08 -5.75 10.74
CA ARG A 64 8.86 -5.89 9.92
C ARG A 64 7.67 -5.17 10.57
N MET A 65 7.54 -5.21 11.89
CA MET A 65 6.50 -4.49 12.61
C MET A 65 6.66 -2.97 12.52
N LYS A 66 7.89 -2.46 12.65
CA LYS A 66 8.17 -1.02 12.45
C LYS A 66 7.82 -0.58 11.02
N ALA A 67 8.22 -1.35 10.02
CA ALA A 67 7.87 -1.08 8.62
C ALA A 67 6.34 -1.10 8.40
N LEU A 68 5.63 -2.07 8.98
CA LEU A 68 4.17 -2.13 8.95
C LEU A 68 3.53 -0.89 9.59
N ARG A 69 4.02 -0.45 10.76
CA ARG A 69 3.49 0.75 11.43
C ARG A 69 3.69 1.99 10.57
N MET A 70 4.85 2.14 9.94
CA MET A 70 5.11 3.23 9.00
C MET A 70 4.13 3.18 7.82
N TYR A 71 3.97 2.02 7.21
CA TYR A 71 3.03 1.80 6.11
C TYR A 71 1.60 2.18 6.52
N GLN A 72 1.12 1.70 7.67
CA GLN A 72 -0.21 2.02 8.19
C GLN A 72 -0.39 3.50 8.50
N MET A 73 0.60 4.15 9.12
CA MET A 73 0.51 5.57 9.45
C MET A 73 0.36 6.43 8.20
N VAL A 74 1.14 6.16 7.16
CA VAL A 74 1.04 6.89 5.89
C VAL A 74 -0.29 6.57 5.18
N LEU A 75 -0.68 5.30 5.15
CA LEU A 75 -1.94 4.88 4.55
C LEU A 75 -3.16 5.52 5.24
N LEU A 76 -3.16 5.55 6.58
CA LEU A 76 -4.22 6.18 7.37
C LEU A 76 -4.21 7.69 7.22
N PHE A 77 -3.03 8.32 7.11
CA PHE A 77 -2.93 9.74 6.80
C PHE A 77 -3.62 10.08 5.47
N PHE A 78 -3.32 9.35 4.40
CA PHE A 78 -4.02 9.53 3.13
C PHE A 78 -5.50 9.14 3.21
N GLY A 79 -5.87 8.11 3.96
CA GLY A 79 -7.28 7.78 4.22
C GLY A 79 -8.05 8.91 4.90
N LEU A 80 -7.43 9.60 5.88
CA LEU A 80 -8.03 10.76 6.55
C LEU A 80 -8.14 11.97 5.61
N LEU A 81 -7.16 12.17 4.73
CA LEU A 81 -7.25 13.18 3.68
C LEU A 81 -8.35 12.84 2.67
N ALA A 82 -8.52 11.58 2.30
CA ALA A 82 -9.59 11.13 1.42
C ALA A 82 -10.97 11.47 2.00
N PHE A 83 -11.14 11.29 3.32
CA PHE A 83 -12.36 11.71 4.00
C PHE A 83 -12.60 13.22 3.94
N ARG A 84 -11.53 14.04 3.91
CA ARG A 84 -11.65 15.50 3.71
C ARG A 84 -12.07 15.88 2.29
N GLU A 85 -11.81 15.02 1.31
CA GLU A 85 -12.25 15.16 -0.10
C GLU A 85 -13.58 14.45 -0.38
N ASP A 86 -14.36 14.16 0.66
CA ASP A 86 -15.63 13.42 0.59
C ASP A 86 -15.52 11.97 0.04
N MET A 87 -14.30 11.44 -0.10
CA MET A 87 -14.01 10.08 -0.58
C MET A 87 -14.01 9.05 0.56
N THR A 88 -15.13 8.93 1.28
CA THR A 88 -15.24 8.03 2.46
C THR A 88 -14.92 6.56 2.12
N ALA A 89 -15.22 6.11 0.90
CA ALA A 89 -14.89 4.76 0.44
C ALA A 89 -13.38 4.47 0.51
N LEU A 90 -12.53 5.47 0.25
CA LEU A 90 -11.07 5.32 0.32
C LEU A 90 -10.55 5.29 1.75
N LEU A 91 -11.20 5.97 2.70
CA LEU A 91 -10.90 5.80 4.13
C LEU A 91 -11.20 4.37 4.57
N LEU A 92 -12.34 3.80 4.17
CA LEU A 92 -12.69 2.42 4.48
C LEU A 92 -11.71 1.44 3.83
N LEU A 93 -11.31 1.71 2.59
CA LEU A 93 -10.28 0.93 1.89
C LEU A 93 -8.93 1.00 2.61
N ALA A 94 -8.49 2.18 3.07
CA ALA A 94 -7.28 2.36 3.85
C ALA A 94 -7.30 1.54 5.15
N LEU A 95 -8.41 1.59 5.89
CA LEU A 95 -8.60 0.79 7.11
C LEU A 95 -8.56 -0.71 6.82
N PHE A 96 -9.23 -1.14 5.76
CA PHE A 96 -9.25 -2.53 5.31
C PHE A 96 -7.84 -3.02 4.95
N ILE A 97 -7.11 -2.28 4.13
CA ILE A 97 -5.74 -2.61 3.71
C ILE A 97 -4.79 -2.60 4.92
N ALA A 98 -4.92 -1.64 5.84
CA ALA A 98 -4.14 -1.59 7.08
C ALA A 98 -4.37 -2.83 7.96
N ALA A 99 -5.62 -3.28 8.08
CA ALA A 99 -5.99 -4.48 8.82
C ALA A 99 -5.50 -5.76 8.13
N LEU A 100 -5.61 -5.84 6.81
CA LEU A 100 -5.05 -6.94 6.01
C LEU A 100 -3.53 -7.04 6.17
N ALA A 101 -2.82 -5.91 6.08
CA ALA A 101 -1.37 -5.87 6.27
C ALA A 101 -0.97 -6.30 7.69
N GLU A 102 -1.72 -5.89 8.71
CA GLU A 102 -1.53 -6.35 10.09
C GLU A 102 -1.72 -7.87 10.20
N GLY A 103 -2.81 -8.39 9.64
CA GLY A 103 -3.10 -9.83 9.63
C GLY A 103 -2.02 -10.64 8.93
N TRP A 104 -1.52 -10.14 7.80
CA TRP A 104 -0.45 -10.76 7.02
C TRP A 104 0.85 -10.89 7.82
N VAL A 105 1.33 -9.78 8.40
CA VAL A 105 2.56 -9.78 9.21
C VAL A 105 2.43 -10.65 10.48
N ARG A 106 1.25 -10.66 11.11
CA ARG A 106 1.00 -11.53 12.28
C ARG A 106 0.95 -13.00 11.91
N ARG A 107 0.41 -13.34 10.74
CA ARG A 107 0.42 -14.71 10.21
C ARG A 107 1.86 -15.16 9.95
N ASP A 108 2.70 -14.32 9.37
CA ASP A 108 4.12 -14.64 9.14
C ASP A 108 4.88 -14.99 10.42
N ARG A 109 4.61 -14.26 11.52
CA ARG A 109 5.20 -14.58 12.84
C ARG A 109 4.86 -15.99 13.30
N SER A 110 3.65 -16.47 13.02
CA SER A 110 3.21 -17.81 13.43
C SER A 110 4.03 -18.92 12.76
N PHE A 111 4.50 -18.69 11.53
CA PHE A 111 5.36 -19.60 10.79
C PHE A 111 6.84 -19.54 11.21
N GLN A 112 7.27 -18.47 11.88
CA GLN A 112 8.65 -18.31 12.35
C GLN A 112 8.92 -18.93 13.74
N LYS A 113 7.89 -19.43 14.44
CA LYS A 113 8.10 -20.15 15.69
C LYS A 113 8.71 -21.53 15.37
N PRO A 114 9.82 -21.94 16.02
CA PRO A 114 10.24 -23.33 15.96
C PRO A 114 9.12 -24.19 16.55
N LEU A 115 8.75 -25.26 15.83
CA LEU A 115 7.93 -26.34 16.39
C LEU A 115 8.75 -26.94 17.54
N VAL A 116 8.35 -26.63 18.78
CA VAL A 116 8.83 -27.32 19.97
C VAL A 116 8.13 -28.66 20.04
#